data_AF-A0A0C1MJ78-F1
#
_entry.id   AF-A0A0C1MJ78-F1
#
_cell.length_a   1.000
_cell.length_b   1.000
_cell.length_c   1.000
_cell.angle_alpha   90.00
_cell.angle_beta   90.00
_cell.angle_gamma   90.00
#
_symmetry.space_group_name_H-M   'P 1'
#
loop_
_entity.id
_entity.type
_entity.pdbx_description
1 polymer ?
#
loop_
_entity_poly.entity_id
_entity_poly.type
_entity_poly.pdbx_seq_one_letter_code
_entity_poly.pdbx_strand_id
1 'polypeptide(L)'
;MSQTDKIQPHWWSKTLAGVFAGFFLALGLVGIFAWVGPTGLTEQITPEQRSWKTQFNMWMITPVWCLILSFVYMFKTGKQAWFYLGSSAVLSIAIVYALRSYL
;
A
#
# COMPACT_ATOMS: atom_id res chain seq x y z
N MET A 1 30.82 19.93 27.62
CA MET A 1 30.42 19.92 26.19
C MET A 1 29.19 19.06 26.07
N SER A 2 28.00 19.66 26.17
CA SER A 2 26.73 18.94 25.95
C SER A 2 26.68 18.56 24.48
N GLN A 3 26.70 17.27 24.18
CA GLN A 3 26.52 16.72 22.84
C GLN A 3 25.25 17.35 22.26
N THR A 4 25.41 18.24 21.29
CA THR A 4 24.30 18.77 20.49
C THR A 4 23.66 17.55 19.85
N ASP A 5 22.47 17.15 20.32
CA ASP A 5 21.65 16.14 19.68
C ASP A 5 21.48 16.55 18.22
N LYS A 6 22.27 15.95 17.33
CA LYS A 6 22.17 16.19 15.90
C LYS A 6 20.76 15.78 15.53
N ILE A 7 19.94 16.75 15.11
CA ILE A 7 18.65 16.49 14.48
C ILE A 7 18.95 15.63 13.25
N GLN A 8 18.87 14.31 13.41
CA GLN A 8 19.11 13.36 12.33
C GLN A 8 17.93 13.48 11.36
N PRO A 9 18.14 13.85 10.09
CA PRO A 9 17.07 13.98 9.11
C PRO A 9 16.51 12.60 8.76
N HIS A 10 15.61 12.07 9.58
CA HIS A 10 14.91 10.81 9.31
C HIS A 10 13.85 10.95 8.21
N TRP A 11 13.59 12.17 7.74
CA TRP A 11 12.56 12.45 6.74
C TRP A 11 12.82 11.69 5.44
N TRP A 12 14.06 11.65 4.93
CA TRP A 12 14.43 10.88 3.74
C TRP A 12 14.10 9.39 3.88
N SER A 13 14.45 8.79 5.03
CA SER A 13 14.17 7.37 5.29
C SER A 13 12.67 7.08 5.37
N LYS A 14 11.88 7.99 5.96
CA LYS A 14 10.41 7.89 6.02
C LYS A 14 9.78 8.05 4.65
N THR A 15 10.22 9.02 3.85
CA THR A 15 9.74 9.22 2.48
C THR A 15 10.04 8.00 1.62
N LEU A 16 11.27 7.45 1.69
CA LEU A 16 11.62 6.20 0.99
C LEU A 16 10.75 5.02 1.43
N ALA A 17 10.47 4.89 2.74
CA ALA A 17 9.56 3.86 3.24
C ALA A 17 8.14 4.02 2.66
N GLY A 18 7.60 5.23 2.65
CA GLY A 18 6.28 5.51 2.09
C GLY A 18 6.23 5.33 0.57
N VAL A 19 7.30 5.69 -0.14
CA VAL A 19 7.40 5.53 -1.58
C VAL A 19 7.44 4.05 -1.95
N PHE A 20 8.37 3.29 -1.38
CA PHE A 20 8.54 1.88 -1.75
C PHE A 20 7.55 0.97 -1.02
N ALA A 21 7.66 0.86 0.30
CA ALA A 21 6.80 -0.03 1.08
C ALA A 21 5.33 0.43 1.04
N GLY A 22 5.07 1.74 1.04
CA GLY A 22 3.71 2.27 0.90
C GLY A 22 3.10 2.02 -0.49
N PHE A 23 3.89 2.01 -1.56
CA PHE A 23 3.40 1.65 -2.90
C PHE A 23 2.97 0.18 -2.96
N PHE A 24 3.80 -0.73 -2.45
CA PHE A 24 3.45 -2.15 -2.36
C PHE A 24 2.21 -2.39 -1.48
N LEU A 25 2.09 -1.66 -0.37
CA LEU A 25 0.90 -1.69 0.47
C LEU A 25 -0.34 -1.22 -0.29
N ALA A 26 -0.27 -0.12 -1.05
CA ALA A 26 -1.39 0.37 -1.86
C ALA A 26 -1.82 -0.66 -2.92
N LEU A 27 -0.85 -1.29 -3.61
CA LEU A 27 -1.14 -2.38 -4.54
C LEU A 27 -1.81 -3.57 -3.86
N GLY A 28 -1.34 -3.97 -2.68
CA GLY A 28 -1.93 -5.04 -1.89
C GLY A 28 -3.37 -4.73 -1.48
N LEU A 29 -3.62 -3.54 -0.94
CA LEU A 29 -4.96 -3.10 -0.50
C LEU A 29 -5.95 -3.03 -1.67
N VAL A 30 -5.57 -2.41 -2.78
CA VAL A 30 -6.41 -2.35 -3.98
C VAL A 30 -6.59 -3.74 -4.58
N GLY A 31 -5.57 -4.60 -4.53
CA GLY A 31 -5.66 -6.00 -4.93
C GLY A 31 -6.68 -6.78 -4.10
N ILE A 32 -6.65 -6.67 -2.78
CA ILE A 32 -7.66 -7.28 -1.89
C ILE A 32 -9.05 -6.77 -2.26
N PHE A 33 -9.20 -5.46 -2.44
CA PHE A 33 -10.47 -4.85 -2.86
C PHE A 33 -10.95 -5.39 -4.22
N ALA A 34 -10.04 -5.60 -5.18
CA ALA A 34 -10.36 -6.15 -6.49
C ALA A 34 -10.85 -7.61 -6.43
N TRP A 35 -10.32 -8.41 -5.50
CA TRP A 35 -10.70 -9.82 -5.34
C TRP A 35 -11.94 -10.04 -4.45
N VAL A 36 -12.08 -9.26 -3.37
CA VAL A 36 -13.18 -9.39 -2.38
C VAL A 36 -14.39 -8.50 -2.70
N GLY A 37 -14.24 -7.54 -3.62
CA GLY A 37 -15.31 -6.61 -3.97
C GLY A 37 -16.57 -7.29 -4.53
N PRO A 38 -17.70 -6.57 -4.62
CA PRO A 38 -19.07 -7.12 -4.80
C PRO A 38 -19.35 -7.92 -6.08
N THR A 39 -18.33 -8.15 -6.92
CA THR A 39 -18.40 -8.83 -8.23
C THR A 39 -16.97 -9.29 -8.56
N GLY A 40 -16.49 -10.32 -7.85
CA GLY A 40 -15.10 -10.80 -7.96
C GLY A 40 -14.66 -11.08 -9.41
N LEU A 41 -13.35 -11.21 -9.64
CA LEU A 41 -12.79 -11.51 -10.97
C LEU A 41 -13.31 -12.81 -11.60
N THR A 42 -13.99 -13.65 -10.80
CA THR A 42 -14.53 -14.96 -11.13
C THR A 42 -15.96 -14.93 -11.71
N GLU A 43 -16.69 -13.82 -11.58
CA GLU A 43 -18.03 -13.72 -12.17
C GLU A 43 -17.97 -13.47 -13.68
N GLN A 44 -18.97 -13.93 -14.43
CA GLN A 44 -19.11 -13.61 -15.86
C GLN A 44 -19.51 -12.14 -16.02
N ILE A 45 -18.52 -11.26 -16.02
CA ILE A 45 -18.65 -9.82 -16.19
C ILE A 45 -18.55 -9.47 -17.68
N THR A 46 -19.36 -8.52 -18.15
CA THR A 46 -19.26 -8.04 -19.54
C THR A 46 -17.89 -7.36 -19.79
N PRO A 47 -17.41 -7.31 -21.04
CA PRO A 47 -16.13 -6.67 -21.37
C PRO A 47 -16.04 -5.22 -20.90
N GLU A 48 -17.15 -4.48 -20.98
CA GLU A 48 -17.25 -3.08 -20.57
C GLU A 48 -17.07 -2.92 -19.06
N GLN A 49 -17.73 -3.76 -18.26
CA GLN A 49 -17.61 -3.75 -16.80
C GLN A 49 -16.19 -4.09 -16.34
N ARG A 50 -15.49 -5.00 -17.05
CA ARG A 50 -14.09 -5.33 -16.77
C ARG A 50 -13.16 -4.13 -17.00
N SER A 51 -13.38 -3.37 -18.07
CA SER A 51 -12.60 -2.16 -18.38
C SER A 51 -12.76 -1.11 -17.28
N TRP A 52 -14.01 -0.76 -16.93
CA TRP A 52 -14.31 0.21 -15.88
C TRP A 52 -13.72 -0.19 -14.53
N LYS A 53 -13.79 -1.47 -14.15
CA LYS A 53 -13.17 -1.98 -12.92
C LYS A 53 -11.65 -1.85 -12.91
N THR A 54 -11.02 -2.20 -14.03
CA THR A 54 -9.57 -2.12 -14.16
C THR A 54 -9.11 -0.67 -14.03
N GLN A 55 -9.80 0.25 -14.72
CA GLN A 55 -9.56 1.68 -14.59
C GLN A 55 -9.80 2.15 -13.16
N PHE A 56 -10.93 1.81 -12.55
CA PHE A 56 -11.24 2.19 -11.17
C PHE A 56 -10.14 1.75 -10.19
N ASN A 57 -9.71 0.49 -10.26
CA ASN A 57 -8.63 -0.02 -9.43
C ASN A 57 -7.31 0.72 -9.71
N MET A 58 -6.97 0.95 -10.98
CA MET A 58 -5.78 1.71 -11.36
C MET A 58 -5.78 3.11 -10.78
N TRP A 59 -6.92 3.82 -10.87
CA TRP A 59 -7.09 5.17 -10.34
C TRP A 59 -7.16 5.22 -8.82
N MET A 60 -7.61 4.16 -8.15
CA MET A 60 -7.64 4.07 -6.68
C MET A 60 -6.25 3.90 -6.05
N ILE A 61 -5.27 3.32 -6.76
CA ILE A 61 -3.92 3.11 -6.22
C ILE A 61 -3.30 4.46 -5.83
N THR A 62 -3.39 5.47 -6.70
CA THR A 62 -2.79 6.79 -6.49
C THR A 62 -3.28 7.50 -5.22
N PRO A 63 -4.59 7.71 -4.97
CA PRO A 63 -5.06 8.37 -3.76
C PRO A 63 -4.75 7.55 -2.50
N VAL A 64 -4.85 6.22 -2.54
CA VAL A 64 -4.46 5.36 -1.42
C VAL A 64 -2.98 5.50 -1.11
N TRP A 65 -2.12 5.51 -2.13
CA TRP A 65 -0.69 5.68 -1.96
C TRP A 65 -0.33 7.07 -1.43
N CYS A 66 -0.96 8.12 -1.95
CA CYS A 66 -0.80 9.49 -1.44
C CYS A 66 -1.20 9.61 0.04
N LEU A 67 -2.31 8.98 0.46
CA LEU A 67 -2.70 8.93 1.87
C LEU A 67 -1.64 8.25 2.73
N ILE A 68 -1.10 7.11 2.29
CA ILE A 68 -0.02 6.41 3.00
C ILE A 68 1.23 7.31 3.11
N LEU A 69 1.59 8.02 2.03
CA LEU A 69 2.69 8.98 2.03
C LEU A 69 2.47 10.13 3.01
N SER A 70 1.23 10.63 3.13
CA SER A 70 0.89 11.65 4.15
C SER A 70 1.06 11.10 5.57
N PHE A 71 0.59 9.88 5.83
CA PHE A 71 0.68 9.28 7.17
C PHE A 71 2.08 8.79 7.54
N VAL A 72 3.01 8.62 6.60
CA VAL A 72 4.37 8.13 6.91
C VAL A 72 5.15 9.07 7.83
N TYR A 73 4.80 10.37 7.83
CA TYR A 73 5.43 11.36 8.71
C TYR A 73 4.95 11.26 10.17
N MET A 74 3.85 10.54 10.43
CA MET A 74 3.32 10.30 11.77
C MET A 74 4.18 9.29 12.57
N PHE A 75 5.01 8.48 11.89
CA PHE A 75 5.95 7.58 12.57
C PHE A 75 7.09 8.37 13.24
N LYS A 76 7.51 7.93 14.43
CA LYS A 76 8.58 8.63 15.18
C LYS A 76 9.95 8.47 14.49
N THR A 77 10.26 7.29 13.96
CA THR A 77 11.57 6.97 13.33
C THR A 77 11.42 6.35 11.94
N GLY A 78 12.48 6.43 11.12
CA GLY A 78 12.50 5.79 9.79
C GLY A 78 12.44 4.25 9.87
N LYS A 79 13.11 3.64 10.84
CA LYS A 79 13.04 2.19 11.08
C LYS A 79 11.62 1.73 11.40
N GLN A 80 10.91 2.50 12.23
CA GLN A 80 9.51 2.23 12.54
C GLN A 80 8.66 2.28 11.26
N ALA A 81 8.79 3.33 10.44
CA ALA A 81 8.06 3.45 9.18
C ALA A 81 8.28 2.23 8.26
N TRP A 82 9.54 1.81 8.09
CA TRP A 82 9.89 0.62 7.30
C TRP A 82 9.29 -0.67 7.86
N PHE A 83 9.35 -0.87 9.17
CA PHE A 83 8.82 -2.08 9.79
C PHE A 83 7.30 -2.15 9.63
N TYR A 84 6.57 -1.09 9.99
CA TYR A 84 5.11 -1.10 9.91
C TYR A 84 4.61 -1.15 8.46
N LEU A 85 5.14 -0.32 7.56
CA LEU A 85 4.72 -0.33 6.15
C LEU A 85 5.16 -1.62 5.46
N GLY A 86 6.38 -2.09 5.70
CA GLY A 86 6.91 -3.31 5.12
C GLY A 86 6.13 -4.54 5.55
N SER A 87 5.89 -4.71 6.85
CA SER A 87 5.07 -5.82 7.37
C SER A 87 3.64 -5.76 6.84
N SER A 88 3.03 -4.58 6.78
CA SER A 88 1.67 -4.42 6.24
C SER A 88 1.62 -4.71 4.73
N ALA A 89 2.65 -4.32 3.97
CA ALA A 89 2.74 -4.59 2.54
C ALA A 89 2.87 -6.09 2.28
N VAL A 90 3.78 -6.78 2.99
CA VAL A 90 3.95 -8.24 2.89
C VAL A 90 2.66 -8.96 3.25
N LEU A 91 2.00 -8.56 4.35
CA LEU A 91 0.73 -9.14 4.77
C LEU A 91 -0.37 -8.93 3.74
N SER A 92 -0.51 -7.73 3.19
CA SER A 92 -1.51 -7.43 2.16
C SER A 92 -1.28 -8.27 0.89
N ILE A 93 -0.03 -8.39 0.44
CA ILE A 93 0.32 -9.20 -0.73
C ILE A 93 0.09 -10.69 -0.45
N ALA A 94 0.44 -11.18 0.75
CA ALA A 94 0.20 -12.56 1.15
C ALA A 94 -1.31 -12.88 1.15
N ILE A 95 -2.16 -11.96 1.60
CA ILE A 95 -3.61 -12.10 1.53
C ILE A 95 -4.08 -12.18 0.07
N VAL A 96 -3.60 -11.29 -0.81
CA VAL A 96 -3.94 -11.36 -2.25
C VAL A 96 -3.52 -12.70 -2.85
N TYR A 97 -2.32 -13.17 -2.52
CA TYR A 97 -1.83 -14.46 -3.00
C TYR A 97 -2.70 -15.61 -2.48
N ALA A 98 -3.06 -15.61 -1.20
CA ALA A 98 -3.96 -16.59 -0.62
C ALA A 98 -5.34 -16.55 -1.32
N LEU A 99 -5.96 -15.37 -1.46
CA LEU A 99 -7.23 -15.20 -2.17
C LEU A 99 -7.17 -15.76 -3.59
N ARG A 100 -6.10 -15.46 -4.33
CA ARG A 100 -5.86 -16.01 -5.68
C ARG A 100 -5.68 -17.52 -5.70
N SER A 101 -5.15 -18.12 -4.62
CA SER A 101 -4.97 -19.57 -4.55
C SER A 101 -6.26 -20.32 -4.18
N TYR A 102 -7.19 -19.66 -3.49
CA TYR A 102 -8.45 -20.25 -3.01
C TYR A 102 -9.65 -19.99 -3.94
N LEU A 103 -9.61 -18.97 -4.81
CA LEU A 103 -10.67 -18.55 -5.74
C LEU A 103 -10.29 -18.81 -7.20
#